data_AF-A0A835PG73-F1
#
_entry.id   AF-A0A835PG73-F1
#
_cell.length_a   1.000
_cell.length_b   1.000
_cell.length_c   1.000
_cell.angle_alpha   90.00
_cell.angle_beta   90.00
_cell.angle_gamma   90.00
#
_symmetry.space_group_name_H-M   'P 1'
#
loop_
_entity.id
_entity.type
_entity.pdbx_description
1 polymer ?
#
loop_
_entity_poly.entity_id
_entity_poly.type
_entity_poly.pdbx_seq_one_letter_code
_entity_poly.pdbx_strand_id
1 'polypeptide(L)' 'MATQMSKKRKVASLLQFVADGVFFAELNELLTRELAEDGYSGAEVRVTPVRTEIIIRATRNQDVIVKFSVDNNNA' A
#
# COMPACT_ATOMS: atom_id res chain seq x y z
N MET A 1 25.19 26.90 19.40
CA MET A 1 25.22 25.44 19.65
C MET A 1 24.67 24.73 18.43
N ALA A 2 25.53 24.13 17.60
CA ALA A 2 25.10 23.34 16.46
C ALA A 2 24.84 21.90 16.92
N THR A 3 23.59 21.47 16.91
CA THR A 3 23.18 20.13 17.34
C THR A 3 23.70 19.10 16.33
N GLN A 4 24.71 18.30 16.70
CA GLN A 4 25.14 17.14 15.94
C GLN A 4 23.97 16.15 15.83
N MET A 5 23.22 16.17 14.72
CA MET A 5 22.26 15.12 14.42
C MET A 5 23.01 13.81 14.18
N SER A 6 22.82 12.83 15.06
CA SER A 6 23.48 11.52 14.98
C SER A 6 23.18 10.85 13.64
N LYS A 7 24.20 10.50 12.85
CA LYS A 7 24.09 9.78 11.57
C LYS A 7 23.17 8.54 11.64
N LYS A 8 23.10 7.88 12.81
CA LYS A 8 22.22 6.73 13.08
C LYS A 8 20.73 7.02 12.84
N ARG A 9 20.23 8.22 13.19
CA ARG A 9 18.82 8.60 12.97
C ARG A 9 18.49 8.81 11.49
N LYS A 10 19.44 9.38 10.72
CA LYS A 10 19.28 9.56 9.27
C LYS A 10 19.24 8.23 8.52
N VAL A 11 20.08 7.27 8.89
CA VAL A 11 20.09 5.94 8.27
C VAL A 11 18.79 5.19 8.60
N ALA A 12 18.31 5.24 9.84
CA ALA A 12 17.05 4.62 10.24
C ALA A 12 15.85 5.16 9.44
N SER A 13 15.78 6.48 9.21
CA SER A 13 14.72 7.06 8.37
C SER A 13 14.82 6.62 6.90
N LEU A 14 16.03 6.50 6.34
CA LEU A 14 16.22 6.05 4.95
C LEU A 14 15.78 4.59 4.78
N LEU A 15 16.10 3.71 5.73
CA LEU A 15 15.65 2.32 5.72
C LEU A 15 14.12 2.22 5.79
N GLN A 16 13.48 3.09 6.57
CA GLN A 16 12.02 3.16 6.62
C GLN A 16 11.43 3.57 5.25
N PHE A 17 11.99 4.59 4.60
CA PHE A 17 11.54 4.99 3.25
C PHE A 17 11.71 3.87 2.21
N VAL A 18 12.81 3.12 2.30
CA VAL A 18 13.04 1.97 1.41
C VAL A 18 12.02 0.88 1.69
N ALA A 19 11.76 0.54 2.95
CA ALA A 19 10.76 -0.46 3.31
C ALA A 19 9.35 -0.07 2.81
N ASP A 20 8.95 1.18 3.05
CA ASP A 20 7.64 1.70 2.62
C ASP A 20 7.54 1.74 1.08
N GLY A 21 8.62 2.12 0.39
CA GLY A 21 8.68 2.15 -1.07
C GLY A 21 8.65 0.76 -1.71
N VAL A 22 9.36 -0.21 -1.13
CA VAL A 22 9.33 -1.62 -1.58
C VAL A 22 7.94 -2.21 -1.38
N PHE A 23 7.32 -1.98 -0.21
CA PHE A 23 5.96 -2.42 0.07
C PHE A 23 4.95 -1.87 -0.96
N PHE A 24 5.04 -0.57 -1.28
CA PHE A 24 4.18 0.05 -2.28
C PHE A 24 4.40 -0.54 -3.69
N ALA A 25 5.66 -0.79 -4.07
CA ALA A 25 5.99 -1.36 -5.38
C ALA A 25 5.42 -2.78 -5.54
N GLU A 26 5.62 -3.65 -4.53
CA GLU A 26 5.11 -5.02 -4.53
C GLU A 26 3.58 -5.05 -4.56
N LEU A 27 2.94 -4.22 -3.73
CA LEU A 27 1.47 -4.12 -3.70
C LEU A 27 0.93 -3.67 -5.06
N ASN A 28 1.54 -2.65 -5.66
CA ASN A 28 1.09 -2.15 -6.96
C ASN A 28 1.30 -3.18 -8.07
N GLU A 29 2.40 -3.94 -8.05
CA GLU A 29 2.64 -5.01 -9.02
C GLU A 29 1.60 -6.13 -8.90
N LEU A 30 1.29 -6.55 -7.67
CA LEU A 30 0.27 -7.56 -7.41
C LEU A 30 -1.11 -7.11 -7.89
N LEU A 31 -1.55 -5.90 -7.51
CA LEU A 31 -2.86 -5.38 -7.92
C LEU A 31 -2.95 -5.14 -9.42
N THR A 32 -1.86 -4.70 -10.05
CA THR A 32 -1.82 -4.54 -11.52
C THR A 32 -2.00 -5.88 -12.22
N ARG A 33 -1.42 -6.97 -11.72
CA ARG A 33 -1.56 -8.31 -12.33
C ARG A 33 -2.95 -8.90 -12.12
N GLU A 34 -3.48 -8.83 -10.89
CA GLU A 34 -4.77 -9.45 -10.55
C GLU A 34 -5.99 -8.67 -11.06
N LEU A 35 -5.86 -7.34 -11.22
CA LEU A 35 -6.95 -6.43 -11.57
C LEU A 35 -6.73 -5.70 -12.90
N ALA A 36 -5.74 -6.11 -13.71
CA ALA A 36 -5.55 -5.58 -15.07
C ALA A 36 -6.86 -5.67 -15.87
N GLU A 37 -7.53 -6.81 -15.78
CA GLU A 37 -8.77 -7.10 -16.48
C GLU A 37 -10.00 -6.43 -15.86
N ASP A 38 -9.89 -5.82 -14.68
CA ASP A 38 -10.98 -5.07 -14.01
C ASP A 38 -10.80 -3.55 -14.14
N GLY A 39 -9.79 -3.14 -14.91
CA GLY A 39 -9.52 -1.74 -15.20
C GLY A 39 -8.95 -1.00 -13.99
N TYR A 40 -8.00 -1.64 -13.28
CA TYR A 40 -7.16 -1.01 -12.27
C TYR A 40 -6.45 0.23 -12.83
N SER A 41 -6.48 1.31 -12.05
CA SER A 41 -5.88 2.61 -12.37
C SER A 41 -4.77 3.01 -11.39
N GLY A 42 -4.67 2.36 -10.23
CA GLY A 42 -3.65 2.63 -9.23
C GLY A 42 -4.15 2.41 -7.80
N ALA A 43 -3.22 2.42 -6.85
CA ALA A 43 -3.52 2.30 -5.42
C ALA A 43 -2.78 3.37 -4.61
N GLU A 44 -3.36 3.73 -3.47
CA GLU A 44 -2.72 4.59 -2.47
C GLU A 44 -2.71 3.89 -1.12
N VAL A 45 -1.58 3.94 -0.43
CA VAL A 45 -1.43 3.38 0.91
C VAL A 45 -1.42 4.53 1.91
N ARG A 46 -2.39 4.55 2.80
CA ARG A 46 -2.46 5.50 3.90
C ARG A 46 -2.23 4.79 5.22
N VAL A 47 -1.05 5.02 5.80
CA VAL A 47 -0.68 4.46 7.10
C VAL A 47 -1.09 5.43 8.20
N THR A 48 -1.94 4.97 9.12
CA THR A 48 -2.18 5.63 10.40
C THR A 48 -1.75 4.70 11.54
N PRO A 49 -1.43 5.20 12.74
CA PRO A 49 -1.00 4.34 13.85
C PRO A 49 -2.00 3.24 14.25
N VAL A 50 -3.28 3.46 13.95
CA VAL A 50 -4.39 2.56 14.33
C VAL A 50 -4.76 1.60 13.21
N ARG A 51 -4.62 2.04 11.94
CA ARG A 51 -5.00 1.24 10.76
C ARG A 51 -4.21 1.67 9.53
N THR A 52 -3.91 0.70 8.69
CA THR A 52 -3.40 0.96 7.34
C THR A 52 -4.55 0.78 6.35
N GLU A 53 -4.83 1.82 5.57
CA GLU A 53 -5.84 1.79 4.52
C GLU A 53 -5.16 1.67 3.16
N ILE A 54 -5.67 0.76 2.32
CA ILE A 54 -5.26 0.64 0.92
C ILE A 54 -6.46 1.08 0.07
N ILE A 55 -6.29 2.18 -0.66
CA ILE A 55 -7.33 2.78 -1.49
C ILE A 55 -7.05 2.37 -2.93
N ILE A 56 -7.93 1.56 -3.50
CA ILE A 56 -7.81 1.06 -4.88
C ILE A 56 -8.66 1.94 -5.80
N ARG A 57 -8.06 2.40 -6.90
CA ARG A 57 -8.75 3.07 -8.00
C ARG A 57 -8.89 2.11 -9.16
N ALA A 58 -10.11 1.89 -9.60
CA ALA A 58 -10.42 1.08 -10.78
C ALA A 58 -11.61 1.69 -11.52
N THR A 59 -11.82 1.26 -12.76
CA THR A 59 -12.99 1.66 -13.56
C THR A 59 -14.20 0.77 -13.30
N ARG A 60 -13.98 -0.52 -12.96
CA ARG A 60 -15.04 -1.48 -12.59
C ARG A 60 -14.96 -1.85 -11.12
N ASN A 61 -15.50 -0.98 -10.26
CA ASN A 61 -15.41 -1.19 -8.81
C ASN A 61 -16.14 -2.46 -8.32
N GLN A 62 -17.21 -2.90 -8.99
CA GLN A 62 -17.98 -4.08 -8.56
C GLN A 62 -17.15 -5.37 -8.69
N ASP A 63 -16.47 -5.56 -9.81
CA ASP A 63 -15.63 -6.74 -10.05
C ASP A 63 -14.45 -6.80 -9.05
N VAL A 64 -13.85 -5.64 -8.77
CA VAL A 64 -12.82 -5.49 -7.74
C VAL A 64 -13.38 -5.82 -6.36
N ILE A 65 -14.54 -5.28 -5.99
CA ILE A 65 -15.15 -5.55 -4.68
C ILE A 65 -15.45 -7.03 -4.54
N VAL A 66 -15.99 -7.70 -5.55
CA VAL A 66 -16.29 -9.14 -5.46
C VAL A 66 -15.01 -9.98 -5.29
N LYS A 67 -13.92 -9.63 -5.98
CA LYS A 67 -12.62 -10.32 -5.82
C LYS A 67 -12.00 -10.18 -4.41
N PHE A 68 -12.20 -9.04 -3.74
CA PHE A 68 -11.64 -8.79 -2.40
C PHE A 68 -12.66 -8.91 -1.27
N SER A 69 -13.94 -9.05 -1.60
CA SER A 69 -14.99 -9.36 -0.64
C SER A 69 -14.76 -10.79 -0.20
N VAL A 70 -14.20 -10.97 0.99
CA VAL A 70 -14.40 -12.20 1.73
C VAL A 70 -15.88 -12.19 2.09
N ASP A 71 -16.66 -13.04 1.41
CA ASP A 71 -18.03 -13.32 1.80
C ASP A 71 -18.01 -13.67 3.29
N ASN A 72 -18.52 -12.75 4.10
CA ASN A 72 -18.62 -12.87 5.56
C ASN A 72 -19.78 -13.84 5.91
N ASN A 73 -19.84 -14.94 5.17
CA ASN A 73 -20.93 -15.92 5.15
C ASN A 73 -20.39 -17.36 5.04
N ASN A 74 -19.13 -17.59 5.42
CA ASN A 74 -18.62 -18.92 5.69
C ASN A 74 -18.29 -19.06 7.19
N ALA A 75 -19.32 -19.55 7.92
CA ALA A 75 -19.39 -19.96 9.33
C ALA A 75 -19.53 -18.87 10.40
#